data_AF-A0A1W9VBW2-F1
#
_entry.id   AF-A0A1W9VBW2-F1
#
_cell.length_a   1.000
_cell.length_b   1.000
_cell.length_c   1.000
_cell.angle_alpha   90.00
_cell.angle_beta   90.00
_cell.angle_gamma   90.00
#
_symmetry.space_group_name_H-M   'P 1'
#
loop_
_entity.id
_entity.type
_entity.pdbx_description
1 polymer ?
#
loop_
_entity_poly.entity_id
_entity_poly.type
_entity_poly.pdbx_seq_one_letter_code
_entity_poly.pdbx_strand_id
1 'polypeptide(L)'
;MMDDSKSINELCQALAACDDVKLIQDFLCNGLFTANETHEMATRWALVRLIDEGMSQRKIADKLGLSLCKITRGSKELKKNDSPFGKMLDLYLKDQS
;
A
#
# COMPACT_ATOMS: atom_id res chain seq x y z
N MET A 1 10.21 25.16 -14.31
CA MET A 1 9.30 24.01 -14.38
C MET A 1 9.65 23.13 -13.19
N MET A 2 8.72 22.79 -12.31
CA MET A 2 9.00 21.82 -11.25
C MET A 2 9.27 20.47 -11.92
N ASP A 3 10.39 19.83 -11.55
CA ASP A 3 10.66 18.45 -11.95
C ASP A 3 10.04 17.54 -10.89
N ASP A 4 8.83 17.05 -11.19
CA ASP A 4 8.06 16.18 -10.30
C ASP A 4 8.87 14.93 -9.89
N SER A 5 9.78 14.47 -10.78
CA SER A 5 10.65 13.32 -10.51
C SER A 5 11.62 13.59 -9.36
N LYS A 6 12.11 14.84 -9.26
CA LYS A 6 13.02 15.25 -8.20
C LYS A 6 12.31 15.31 -6.85
N SER A 7 11.14 15.93 -6.80
CA SER A 7 10.33 16.04 -5.58
C SER A 7 9.88 14.67 -5.06
N ILE A 8 9.51 13.75 -5.96
CA ILE A 8 9.16 12.36 -5.60
C ILE A 8 10.38 11.63 -5.01
N ASN A 9 11.56 11.82 -5.60
CA ASN A 9 12.79 11.19 -5.09
C ASN A 9 13.14 11.70 -3.69
N GLU A 10 13.07 13.01 -3.46
CA GLU A 10 13.30 13.61 -2.14
C GLU A 10 12.32 13.05 -1.09
N LEU A 11 11.04 12.89 -1.45
CA LEU A 11 10.03 12.27 -0.60
C LEU A 11 10.37 10.80 -0.27
N CYS A 12 10.73 10.01 -1.28
CA CYS A 12 11.11 8.60 -1.09
C CYS A 12 12.34 8.45 -0.18
N GLN A 13 13.34 9.33 -0.33
CA GLN A 13 14.53 9.33 0.52
C GLN A 13 14.19 9.66 1.98
N ALA A 14 13.34 10.65 2.21
CA ALA A 14 12.89 11.01 3.55
C ALA A 14 12.12 9.86 4.23
N LEU A 15 11.23 9.19 3.49
CA LEU A 15 10.50 8.02 4.00
C LEU A 15 11.43 6.85 4.31
N ALA A 16 12.42 6.58 3.45
CA ALA A 16 13.36 5.48 3.63
C ALA A 16 14.37 5.70 4.77
N ALA A 17 14.66 6.96 5.13
CA ALA A 17 15.54 7.31 6.23
C ALA A 17 14.82 7.38 7.60
N CYS A 18 13.50 7.25 7.62
CA CYS A 18 12.70 7.33 8.84
C CYS A 18 12.44 5.93 9.41
N ASP A 19 12.96 5.66 10.61
CA ASP A 19 12.71 4.41 11.34
C ASP A 19 11.49 4.50 12.29
N ASP A 20 10.82 5.65 12.36
CA ASP A 20 9.65 5.86 13.22
C ASP A 20 8.34 5.69 12.43
N VAL A 21 7.71 4.53 12.62
CA VAL A 21 6.42 4.16 12.03
C VAL A 21 5.32 5.17 12.37
N LYS A 22 5.30 5.73 13.58
CA LYS A 22 4.26 6.70 13.99
C LYS A 22 4.42 8.02 13.24
N LEU A 23 5.66 8.48 13.08
CA LEU A 23 5.94 9.70 12.34
C LEU A 23 5.55 9.55 10.86
N ILE A 24 5.87 8.41 10.24
CA ILE A 24 5.44 8.12 8.87
C ILE A 24 3.91 8.10 8.77
N GLN A 25 3.23 7.45 9.72
CA GLN A 25 1.77 7.38 9.73
C GLN A 25 1.15 8.77 9.83
N ASP A 26 1.62 9.61 10.75
CA ASP A 26 1.11 10.98 10.95
C ASP A 26 1.36 11.83 9.70
N PHE A 27 2.58 11.79 9.15
CA PHE A 27 2.93 12.51 7.93
C PHE A 27 2.04 12.10 6.75
N LEU A 28 1.82 10.81 6.52
CA LEU A 28 1.00 10.34 5.41
C LEU A 28 -0.49 10.62 5.62
N CYS A 29 -1.03 10.33 6.81
CA CYS A 29 -2.48 10.38 7.07
C CYS A 29 -3.00 11.78 7.41
N ASN A 30 -2.18 12.61 8.06
CA ASN A 30 -2.57 13.93 8.55
C ASN A 30 -1.90 15.09 7.78
N GLY A 31 -0.78 14.82 7.09
CA GLY A 31 -0.04 15.84 6.34
C GLY A 31 -0.23 15.76 4.82
N LEU A 32 0.00 14.58 4.23
CA LEU A 32 0.12 14.42 2.77
C LEU A 32 -1.20 14.06 2.09
N PHE A 33 -1.94 13.11 2.64
CA PHE A 33 -3.16 12.58 2.02
C PHE A 33 -4.42 13.06 2.72
N THR A 34 -5.52 13.08 1.97
CA THR A 34 -6.86 13.22 2.54
C THR A 34 -7.32 11.93 3.20
N ALA A 35 -8.35 12.03 4.06
CA ALA A 35 -8.94 10.85 4.71
C ALA A 35 -9.42 9.78 3.70
N ASN A 36 -9.93 10.22 2.54
CA ASN A 36 -10.41 9.30 1.51
C ASN A 36 -9.25 8.58 0.80
N GLU A 37 -8.18 9.30 0.46
CA GLU A 37 -6.97 8.70 -0.13
C GLU A 37 -6.28 7.74 0.84
N THR A 38 -6.20 8.12 2.12
CA THR A 38 -5.68 7.26 3.19
C THR A 38 -6.49 5.97 3.30
N HIS A 39 -7.83 6.07 3.26
CA HIS A 39 -8.70 4.90 3.28
C HIS A 39 -8.47 4.00 2.06
N GLU A 40 -8.36 4.57 0.86
CA GLU A 40 -8.06 3.81 -0.35
C GLU A 40 -6.69 3.11 -0.26
N MET A 41 -5.66 3.81 0.20
CA MET A 41 -4.31 3.27 0.38
C MET A 41 -4.31 2.11 1.39
N ALA A 42 -4.92 2.31 2.56
CA ALA A 42 -5.03 1.28 3.60
C ALA A 42 -5.78 0.04 3.09
N THR A 43 -6.85 0.26 2.32
CA THR A 43 -7.64 -0.83 1.75
C THR A 43 -6.85 -1.61 0.69
N ARG A 44 -6.05 -0.92 -0.14
CA ARG A 44 -5.13 -1.58 -1.08
C ARG A 44 -4.09 -2.41 -0.33
N TRP A 45 -3.48 -1.88 0.73
CA TRP A 45 -2.53 -2.65 1.54
C TRP A 45 -3.15 -3.91 2.16
N ALA A 46 -4.35 -3.78 2.74
CA ALA A 46 -5.10 -4.93 3.28
C ALA A 46 -5.43 -5.96 2.19
N LEU A 47 -5.77 -5.52 0.98
CA LEU A 47 -5.99 -6.40 -0.17
C LEU A 47 -4.73 -7.21 -0.50
N VAL A 48 -3.54 -6.59 -0.55
CA VAL A 48 -2.27 -7.31 -0.82
C VAL A 48 -2.05 -8.41 0.21
N ARG A 49 -2.19 -8.07 1.49
CA ARG A 49 -2.04 -9.04 2.60
C ARG A 49 -2.99 -10.22 2.48
N LEU A 50 -4.27 -9.97 2.22
CA LEU A 50 -5.26 -11.05 2.11
C LEU A 50 -5.03 -11.93 0.87
N ILE A 51 -4.53 -11.35 -0.23
CA ILE A 51 -4.15 -12.12 -1.42
C ILE A 51 -2.98 -13.05 -1.10
N ASP A 52 -1.97 -12.55 -0.39
CA ASP A 52 -0.79 -13.31 0.03
C ASP A 52 -1.15 -14.43 1.02
N GLU A 53 -2.09 -14.17 1.94
CA GLU A 53 -2.71 -15.17 2.82
C GLU A 53 -3.53 -16.26 2.06
N GLY A 54 -3.59 -16.21 0.73
CA GLY A 54 -4.27 -17.19 -0.12
C GLY A 54 -5.78 -16.98 -0.23
N MET A 55 -6.30 -15.82 0.18
CA MET A 55 -7.73 -15.52 0.12
C MET A 55 -8.19 -15.24 -1.33
N SER A 56 -9.37 -15.76 -1.69
CA SER A 56 -9.96 -15.50 -3.00
C SER A 56 -10.52 -14.08 -3.09
N GLN A 57 -10.46 -13.49 -4.29
CA GLN A 57 -10.91 -12.12 -4.59
C GLN A 57 -12.34 -11.83 -4.09
N ARG A 58 -13.22 -12.83 -4.17
CA ARG A 58 -14.61 -12.74 -3.71
C ARG A 58 -14.70 -12.59 -2.19
N LYS A 59 -13.97 -13.42 -1.43
CA LYS A 59 -13.91 -13.31 0.03
C LYS A 59 -13.28 -11.98 0.48
N ILE A 60 -12.31 -11.48 -0.27
CA ILE A 60 -11.70 -10.17 0.02
C ILE A 60 -12.68 -9.03 -0.20
N ALA A 61 -13.49 -9.09 -1.27
CA ALA A 61 -14.56 -8.11 -1.53
C ALA A 61 -15.56 -8.07 -0.38
N ASP A 62 -15.98 -9.24 0.11
CA ASP A 62 -16.91 -9.36 1.23
C ASP A 62 -16.28 -8.86 2.54
N LYS A 63 -14.99 -9.13 2.78
CA LYS A 63 -14.27 -8.75 4.01
C LYS A 63 -13.92 -7.25 4.08
N LEU A 64 -13.56 -6.65 2.94
CA LEU A 64 -13.21 -5.23 2.86
C LEU A 64 -14.40 -4.32 2.50
N GLY A 65 -15.58 -4.89 2.25
CA GLY A 65 -16.76 -4.13 1.82
C GLY A 65 -16.57 -3.42 0.47
N LEU A 66 -15.64 -3.92 -0.35
CA LEU A 66 -15.29 -3.32 -1.64
C LEU A 66 -16.00 -4.02 -2.79
N SER A 67 -16.32 -3.26 -3.84
CA SER A 67 -16.85 -3.85 -5.06
C SER A 67 -15.78 -4.69 -5.77
N LEU A 68 -16.21 -5.85 -6.31
CA LEU A 68 -15.36 -6.81 -7.02
C LEU A 68 -14.56 -6.17 -8.17
N CYS A 69 -15.10 -5.12 -8.81
CA CYS A 69 -14.42 -4.36 -9.86
C CYS A 69 -13.19 -3.59 -9.37
N LYS A 70 -13.24 -3.00 -8.17
CA LYS A 70 -12.08 -2.30 -7.58
C LYS A 70 -10.95 -3.28 -7.26
N ILE A 71 -11.33 -4.46 -6.79
CA ILE A 71 -10.42 -5.53 -6.40
C ILE A 71 -9.78 -6.22 -7.60
N THR A 72 -10.54 -6.58 -8.63
CA THR A 72 -10.04 -7.28 -9.82
C THR A 72 -9.05 -6.45 -10.65
N ARG A 73 -9.15 -5.11 -10.62
CA ARG A 73 -8.17 -4.23 -11.27
C ARG A 73 -6.86 -4.16 -10.48
N GLY A 74 -6.94 -3.92 -9.17
CA GLY A 74 -5.75 -3.87 -8.31
C GLY A 74 -5.05 -5.23 -8.19
N SER A 75 -5.78 -6.33 -8.04
CA SER A 75 -5.19 -7.65 -7.82
C SER A 75 -4.43 -8.22 -9.01
N LYS A 76 -4.78 -7.83 -10.24
CA LYS A 76 -4.01 -8.19 -11.44
C LYS A 76 -2.61 -7.57 -11.45
N GLU A 77 -2.47 -6.36 -10.92
CA GLU A 77 -1.16 -5.70 -10.78
C GLU A 77 -0.35 -6.32 -9.64
N LEU A 78 -1.03 -6.76 -8.58
CA LEU A 78 -0.43 -7.39 -7.40
C LEU A 78 0.07 -8.82 -7.65
N LYS A 79 -0.63 -9.60 -8.50
CA LYS A 79 -0.28 -11.01 -8.79
C LYS A 79 0.95 -11.20 -9.69
N LYS A 80 1.56 -10.14 -10.20
CA LYS A 80 2.85 -10.28 -10.89
C LYS A 80 3.90 -10.55 -9.81
N ASN A 81 4.63 -11.66 -9.94
CA ASN A 81 5.71 -12.14 -9.05
C ASN A 81 6.84 -11.13 -8.74
N ASP A 82 6.76 -9.88 -9.22
CA ASP A 82 7.73 -8.81 -9.00
C ASP A 82 7.04 -7.45 -8.78
N SER A 83 5.83 -7.44 -8.22
CA SER A 83 5.15 -6.18 -7.91
C SER A 83 5.86 -5.46 -6.73
N PRO A 84 6.01 -4.13 -6.75
CA PRO A 84 6.54 -3.37 -5.62
C PRO A 84 5.78 -3.64 -4.31
N PHE A 85 4.48 -3.93 -4.41
CA PHE A 85 3.65 -4.32 -3.28
C PHE A 85 4.08 -5.65 -2.63
N GLY A 86 4.42 -6.65 -3.44
CA GLY A 86 4.95 -7.93 -2.94
C GLY A 86 6.25 -7.72 -2.17
N LYS A 87 7.20 -6.96 -2.74
CA LYS A 87 8.48 -6.65 -2.08
C LYS A 87 8.30 -5.93 -0.74
N MET A 88 7.40 -4.95 -0.68
CA MET A 88 7.09 -4.23 0.56
C MET A 88 6.40 -5.14 1.59
N LEU A 89 5.53 -6.04 1.13
CA LEU A 89 4.90 -7.02 2.01
C LEU A 89 5.93 -8.00 2.58
N ASP A 90 6.86 -8.51 1.76
CA ASP A 90 7.94 -9.38 2.21
C ASP A 90 8.82 -8.70 3.26
N LEU A 91 9.13 -7.41 3.09
CA LEU A 91 9.86 -6.63 4.10
C LEU A 91 9.09 -6.55 5.42
N TYR A 92 7.78 -6.25 5.35
CA TYR A 92 6.91 -6.22 6.53
C TYR A 92 6.82 -7.59 7.22
N LEU A 93 6.72 -8.69 6.47
CA LEU A 93 6.65 -10.03 7.04
C LEU A 93 7.99 -10.47 7.67
N LYS A 94 9.13 -10.06 7.08
CA LYS A 94 10.47 -10.32 7.64
C LYS A 94 10.71 -9.57 8.94
N ASP A 95 10.24 -8.34 9.06
CA ASP A 95 10.38 -7.52 10.28
C ASP A 95 9.57 -8.10 11.47
N GLN A 96 8.54 -8.91 11.18
CA GLN A 96 7.69 -9.55 12.19
C GLN A 96 8.16 -10.97 12.59
N SER A 97 9.24 -11.50 11.97
CA SER A 97 9.80 -12.84 12.23
C SER A 97 11.10 -12.79 13.01
#